data_AF-A0A841IK65-F1
#
_entry.id   AF-A0A841IK65-F1
#
_cell.length_a   1.000
_cell.length_b   1.000
_cell.length_c   1.000
_cell.angle_alpha   90.00
_cell.angle_beta   90.00
_cell.angle_gamma   90.00
#
_symmetry.space_group_name_H-M   'P 1'
#
loop_
_entity.id
_entity.type
_entity.pdbx_description
1 polymer ?
#
loop_
_entity_poly.entity_id
_entity_poly.type
_entity_poly.pdbx_seq_one_letter_code
_entity_poly.pdbx_strand_id
1 'polypeptide(L)'
;MSAAGSGAGPEGPVAKLIEIAEKPTFGQRLISWASRPPGRLYIPACAVVAAAVLFEDSVPAGHLPTFAFALGGGLLLAGMGALRMGIALAVARPMIRNYWLRWLSAPLIAAAAIGLAVADVPLQARVQASADDLVALGATTNDSTSIPLGGERTGLYSLNSVTVAEEVVHFEVEGAGLFYPAGLAHSPEEIPEGVFVPGQGARVYEHVDGDWYVWVEH
;
A
#
# COMPACT_ATOMS: atom_id res chain seq x y z
N MET A 1 22.39 -51.79 58.82
CA MET A 1 21.39 -50.72 58.86
C MET A 1 22.11 -49.38 58.91
N SER A 2 21.64 -48.41 58.13
CA SER A 2 22.01 -46.98 58.06
C SER A 2 23.42 -46.59 57.62
N ALA A 3 23.52 -46.11 56.38
CA ALA A 3 24.35 -44.96 56.02
C ALA A 3 23.46 -43.95 55.29
N ALA A 4 23.49 -42.72 55.78
CA ALA A 4 22.60 -41.62 55.47
C ALA A 4 22.75 -41.08 54.04
N GLY A 5 21.67 -40.51 53.51
CA GLY A 5 21.67 -39.76 52.27
C GLY A 5 22.49 -38.48 52.35
N SER A 6 23.02 -38.06 51.20
CA SER A 6 23.33 -36.66 50.93
C SER A 6 22.74 -36.31 49.57
N GLY A 7 21.90 -35.28 49.57
CA GLY A 7 21.04 -34.91 48.46
C GLY A 7 21.80 -34.31 47.29
N ALA A 8 21.39 -34.70 46.08
CA ALA A 8 21.55 -33.88 44.90
C ALA A 8 20.60 -32.68 45.02
N GLY A 9 21.08 -31.59 45.63
CA GLY A 9 20.40 -30.30 45.60
C GLY A 9 20.47 -29.70 44.19
N PRO A 10 19.45 -28.93 43.75
CA PRO A 10 19.38 -28.32 42.41
C PRO A 10 20.33 -27.12 42.23
N GLU A 11 21.42 -27.03 42.99
CA GLU A 11 22.40 -25.94 42.94
C GLU A 11 23.60 -26.32 42.06
N GLY A 12 23.31 -26.62 40.79
CA GLY A 12 24.35 -26.86 39.81
C GLY A 12 25.15 -25.59 39.47
N PRO A 13 26.41 -25.70 39.03
CA PRO A 13 27.25 -24.57 38.58
C PRO A 13 26.63 -23.71 37.48
N VAL A 14 25.60 -24.22 36.79
CA VAL A 14 24.78 -23.48 35.81
C VAL A 14 23.96 -22.36 36.48
N ALA A 15 23.44 -22.56 37.68
CA ALA A 15 22.68 -21.55 38.40
C ALA A 15 23.56 -20.34 38.77
N LYS A 16 24.80 -20.58 39.21
CA LYS A 16 25.79 -19.52 39.47
C LYS A 16 26.24 -18.79 38.20
N LEU A 17 26.30 -19.46 37.06
CA LEU A 17 26.63 -18.81 35.77
C LEU A 17 25.49 -17.91 35.27
N ILE A 18 24.23 -18.23 35.57
CA ILE A 18 23.08 -17.37 35.27
C ILE A 18 23.02 -16.16 36.22
N GLU A 19 23.46 -16.32 37.47
CA GLU A 19 23.52 -15.24 38.46
C GLU A 19 24.63 -14.21 38.16
N ILE A 20 25.74 -14.64 37.56
CA ILE A 20 26.87 -13.78 37.13
C ILE A 20 26.63 -13.16 35.74
N ALA A 21 25.65 -13.63 34.98
CA ALA A 21 25.31 -13.06 33.68
C ALA A 21 24.67 -11.68 33.86
N GLU A 22 25.51 -10.64 33.72
CA GLU A 22 25.11 -9.25 33.75
C GLU A 22 23.90 -9.03 32.81
N LYS A 23 22.82 -8.47 33.34
CA LYS A 23 21.57 -8.29 32.55
C LYS A 23 21.90 -7.48 31.30
N PRO A 24 21.55 -7.96 30.10
CA PRO A 24 21.90 -7.27 28.88
C PRO A 24 21.29 -5.86 28.88
N THR A 25 22.14 -4.87 28.62
CA THR A 25 21.75 -3.46 28.55
C THR A 25 20.75 -3.25 27.42
N PHE A 26 19.98 -2.16 27.47
CA PHE A 26 18.99 -1.84 26.44
C PHE A 26 19.62 -1.80 25.03
N GLY A 27 20.83 -1.24 24.90
CA GLY A 27 21.59 -1.22 23.64
C GLY A 27 21.97 -2.61 23.14
N GLN A 28 22.43 -3.51 24.01
CA GLN A 28 22.75 -4.89 23.63
C GLN A 28 21.50 -5.68 23.20
N ARG A 29 20.34 -5.43 23.83
CA ARG A 29 19.05 -6.00 23.39
C ARG A 29 18.65 -5.48 22.02
N LEU A 30 18.83 -4.18 21.76
CA LEU A 30 18.54 -3.58 20.46
C LEU A 30 19.44 -4.14 19.35
N ILE A 31 20.75 -4.25 19.60
CA ILE A 31 21.74 -4.79 18.65
C ILE A 31 21.48 -6.27 18.37
N SER A 32 21.21 -7.08 19.41
CA SER A 32 20.92 -8.51 19.25
C SER A 32 19.59 -8.76 18.55
N TRP A 33 18.59 -7.89 18.72
CA TRP A 33 17.37 -7.94 17.94
C TRP A 33 17.62 -7.53 16.48
N ALA A 34 18.29 -6.40 16.24
CA ALA A 34 18.51 -5.86 14.90
C ALA A 34 19.44 -6.72 14.02
N SER A 35 20.45 -7.35 14.62
CA SER A 35 21.39 -8.23 13.91
C SER A 35 20.79 -9.57 13.47
N ARG A 36 19.62 -9.95 13.99
CA ARG A 36 18.89 -11.13 13.51
C ARG A 36 18.29 -10.86 12.13
N PRO A 37 18.36 -11.83 11.20
CA PRO A 37 17.78 -11.68 9.87
C PRO A 37 16.29 -11.30 9.98
N PRO A 38 15.75 -10.52 9.03
CA PRO A 38 14.34 -10.16 9.01
C PRO A 38 13.47 -11.41 9.19
N GLY A 39 12.56 -11.35 10.16
CA GLY A 39 11.73 -12.49 10.52
C GLY A 39 10.87 -12.94 9.35
N ARG A 40 10.42 -14.21 9.38
CA ARG A 40 9.56 -14.79 8.33
C ARG A 40 8.27 -13.99 8.08
N LEU A 41 7.82 -13.20 9.05
CA LEU A 41 6.62 -12.36 8.95
C LEU A 41 6.88 -10.94 8.44
N TYR A 42 8.12 -10.46 8.48
CA TYR A 42 8.44 -9.08 8.08
C TYR A 42 8.29 -8.87 6.58
N ILE A 43 8.82 -9.79 5.77
CA ILE A 43 8.73 -9.71 4.30
C ILE A 43 7.27 -9.79 3.83
N PRO A 44 6.44 -10.76 4.28
CA PRO A 44 5.02 -10.77 3.98
C PRO A 44 4.30 -9.49 4.42
N ALA A 45 4.60 -8.95 5.60
CA ALA A 45 4.00 -7.70 6.06
C ALA A 45 4.35 -6.52 5.14
N CYS A 46 5.60 -6.41 4.68
CA CYS A 46 6.00 -5.40 3.69
C CYS A 46 5.25 -5.59 2.36
N ALA A 47 5.09 -6.83 1.91
CA ALA A 47 4.35 -7.14 0.69
C ALA A 47 2.87 -6.76 0.80
N VAL A 48 2.23 -7.03 1.94
CA VAL A 48 0.83 -6.64 2.19
C VAL A 48 0.67 -5.12 2.20
N VAL A 49 1.57 -4.40 2.86
CA VAL A 49 1.52 -2.93 2.86
C VAL A 49 1.77 -2.36 1.46
N ALA A 50 2.74 -2.92 0.72
CA ALA A 50 2.98 -2.52 -0.68
C ALA A 50 1.77 -2.79 -1.57
N ALA A 51 1.11 -3.94 -1.42
CA ALA A 51 -0.12 -4.24 -2.15
C ALA A 51 -1.25 -3.28 -1.79
N ALA A 52 -1.37 -2.88 -0.52
CA ALA A 52 -2.35 -1.89 -0.10
C ALA A 52 -2.08 -0.50 -0.71
N VAL A 53 -0.81 -0.08 -0.81
CA VAL A 53 -0.42 1.16 -1.51
C VAL A 53 -0.81 1.09 -2.98
N LEU A 54 -0.51 -0.02 -3.66
CA LEU A 54 -0.86 -0.19 -5.08
C LEU A 54 -2.37 -0.27 -5.32
N PHE A 55 -3.11 -0.83 -4.35
CA PHE A 55 -4.56 -0.83 -4.41
C PHE A 55 -5.11 0.60 -4.30
N GLU A 56 -4.57 1.40 -3.38
CA GLU A 56 -4.93 2.82 -3.23
C GLU A 56 -4.65 3.62 -4.50
N ASP A 57 -3.48 3.40 -5.08
CA ASP A 57 -3.05 4.04 -6.33
C ASP A 57 -3.98 3.69 -7.51
N SER A 58 -4.65 2.53 -7.45
CA SER A 58 -5.64 2.14 -8.47
C SER A 58 -7.02 2.81 -8.33
N VAL A 59 -7.25 3.61 -7.29
CA VAL A 59 -8.51 4.33 -7.08
C VAL A 59 -8.37 5.77 -7.59
N PRO A 60 -9.26 6.25 -8.47
CA PRO A 60 -9.18 7.61 -8.99
C PRO A 60 -9.17 8.64 -7.86
N ALA A 61 -8.18 9.53 -7.85
CA ALA A 61 -7.96 10.57 -6.84
C ALA A 61 -7.81 10.07 -5.37
N GLY A 62 -7.51 8.77 -5.18
CA GLY A 62 -7.19 8.14 -3.89
C GLY A 62 -8.37 7.88 -2.96
N HIS A 63 -8.16 7.09 -1.90
CA HIS A 63 -9.17 6.75 -0.88
C HIS A 63 -8.63 6.97 0.55
N LEU A 64 -9.17 7.99 1.25
CA LEU A 64 -8.60 8.56 2.48
C LEU A 64 -8.27 7.54 3.60
N PRO A 65 -9.19 6.61 3.97
CA PRO A 65 -8.92 5.64 5.03
C PRO A 65 -7.68 4.77 4.77
N THR A 66 -7.56 4.20 3.58
CA THR A 66 -6.50 3.25 3.27
C THR A 66 -5.19 3.95 2.96
N PHE A 67 -5.20 5.18 2.43
CA PHE A 67 -4.00 6.02 2.32
C PHE A 67 -3.32 6.21 3.68
N ALA A 68 -4.08 6.55 4.73
CA ALA A 68 -3.53 6.74 6.07
C ALA A 68 -2.92 5.46 6.66
N PHE A 69 -3.58 4.31 6.46
CA PHE A 69 -3.07 3.01 6.88
C PHE A 69 -1.80 2.60 6.11
N ALA A 70 -1.81 2.80 4.79
CA ALA A 70 -0.71 2.45 3.91
C ALA A 70 0.52 3.33 4.19
N LEU A 71 0.34 4.64 4.33
CA LEU A 71 1.42 5.59 4.67
C LEU A 71 1.96 5.34 6.08
N GLY A 72 1.09 5.23 7.08
CA GLY A 72 1.48 5.00 8.47
C GLY A 72 2.19 3.64 8.66
N GLY A 73 1.63 2.58 8.11
CA GLY A 73 2.24 1.24 8.12
C GLY A 73 3.55 1.19 7.33
N GLY A 74 3.59 1.84 6.17
CA GLY A 74 4.78 1.94 5.33
C GLY A 74 5.93 2.65 6.03
N LEU A 75 5.69 3.82 6.63
CA LEU A 75 6.69 4.57 7.38
C LEU A 75 7.22 3.79 8.58
N LEU A 76 6.34 3.09 9.32
CA LEU A 76 6.74 2.25 10.44
C LEU A 76 7.64 1.10 10.01
N LEU A 77 7.27 0.38 8.95
CA LEU A 77 8.07 -0.73 8.41
C LEU A 77 9.38 -0.22 7.83
N ALA A 78 9.36 0.88 7.08
CA ALA A 78 10.56 1.50 6.51
C ALA A 78 11.52 1.97 7.61
N GLY A 79 11.02 2.65 8.64
CA GLY A 79 11.81 3.07 9.79
C GLY A 79 12.40 1.89 10.55
N MET A 80 11.60 0.84 10.77
CA MET A 80 12.07 -0.40 11.40
C MET A 80 13.16 -1.07 10.56
N GLY A 81 12.97 -1.16 9.24
CA GLY A 81 13.93 -1.74 8.30
C GLY A 81 15.23 -0.95 8.22
N ALA A 82 15.15 0.37 8.14
CA ALA A 82 16.30 1.27 8.10
C ALA A 82 17.13 1.19 9.38
N LEU A 83 16.46 1.20 10.55
CA LEU A 83 17.13 1.01 11.84
C LEU A 83 17.84 -0.34 11.91
N ARG A 84 17.16 -1.41 11.46
CA ARG A 84 17.73 -2.76 11.44
C ARG A 84 18.95 -2.85 10.52
N MET A 85 18.84 -2.30 9.32
CA MET A 85 19.90 -2.32 8.31
C MET A 85 21.11 -1.50 8.78
N GLY A 86 20.88 -0.30 9.35
CA GLY A 86 21.95 0.56 9.86
C GLY A 86 22.76 -0.10 10.98
N ILE A 87 22.08 -0.73 11.94
CA ILE A 87 22.76 -1.47 13.03
C ILE A 87 23.48 -2.71 12.48
N ALA A 88 22.86 -3.45 11.56
CA ALA A 88 23.48 -4.64 10.97
C ALA A 88 24.71 -4.31 10.12
N LEU A 89 24.72 -3.18 9.39
CA LEU A 89 25.88 -2.71 8.62
C LEU A 89 27.06 -2.31 9.52
N ALA A 90 26.77 -1.81 10.72
CA ALA A 90 27.77 -1.43 11.71
C ALA A 90 28.36 -2.63 12.46
N VAL A 91 27.54 -3.64 12.81
CA VAL A 91 27.95 -4.69 13.78
C VAL A 91 27.91 -6.11 13.22
N ALA A 92 27.10 -6.39 12.19
CA ALA A 92 26.76 -7.74 11.74
C ALA A 92 26.97 -7.98 10.23
N ARG A 93 28.02 -7.37 9.64
CA ARG A 93 28.37 -7.52 8.21
C ARG A 93 28.45 -8.97 7.70
N PRO A 94 29.02 -9.95 8.44
CA PRO A 94 29.05 -11.35 7.99
C PRO A 94 27.65 -11.96 7.86
N MET A 95 26.72 -11.56 8.75
CA MET A 95 25.35 -12.02 8.77
C MET A 95 24.55 -11.46 7.58
N ILE A 96 24.82 -10.20 7.21
CA ILE A 96 24.26 -9.60 6.00
C ILE A 96 24.72 -10.39 4.77
N ARG A 97 26.01 -10.73 4.66
CA ARG A 97 26.53 -11.47 3.49
C ARG A 97 25.83 -12.82 3.31
N ASN A 98 25.53 -13.53 4.40
CA ASN A 98 24.90 -14.85 4.32
C ASN A 98 23.39 -14.80 4.01
N TYR A 99 22.70 -13.71 4.40
CA TYR A 99 21.25 -13.55 4.22
C TYR A 99 20.89 -12.33 3.37
N TRP A 100 21.77 -11.91 2.47
CA TRP A 100 21.69 -10.63 1.77
C TRP A 100 20.38 -10.47 0.99
N LEU A 101 19.85 -11.55 0.39
CA LEU A 101 18.56 -11.56 -0.30
C LEU A 101 17.39 -11.15 0.61
N ARG A 102 17.39 -11.56 1.89
CA ARG A 102 16.34 -11.17 2.84
C ARG A 102 16.45 -9.72 3.27
N TRP A 103 17.67 -9.18 3.28
CA TRP A 103 17.92 -7.79 3.60
C TRP A 103 17.53 -6.88 2.42
N LEU A 104 17.74 -7.34 1.19
CA LEU A 104 17.43 -6.60 -0.03
C LEU A 104 15.95 -6.72 -0.44
N SER A 105 15.23 -7.76 -0.02
CA SER A 105 13.84 -7.98 -0.44
C SER A 105 12.89 -6.85 -0.04
N ALA A 106 12.99 -6.32 1.18
CA ALA A 106 12.10 -5.24 1.61
C ALA A 106 12.33 -3.92 0.83
N PRO A 107 13.57 -3.45 0.65
CA PRO A 107 13.87 -2.35 -0.26
C PRO A 107 13.42 -2.59 -1.69
N LEU A 108 13.59 -3.81 -2.22
CA LEU A 108 13.14 -4.15 -3.57
C LEU A 108 11.62 -4.11 -3.71
N ILE A 109 10.88 -4.63 -2.72
CA ILE A 109 9.42 -4.56 -2.69
C ILE A 109 8.97 -3.09 -2.67
N ALA A 110 9.59 -2.26 -1.82
CA ALA A 110 9.28 -0.84 -1.75
C ALA A 110 9.60 -0.12 -3.07
N ALA A 111 10.78 -0.36 -3.65
CA ALA A 111 11.19 0.23 -4.93
C ALA A 111 10.27 -0.20 -6.09
N ALA A 112 9.86 -1.48 -6.13
CA ALA A 112 8.91 -1.98 -7.11
C ALA A 112 7.53 -1.33 -6.95
N ALA A 113 7.03 -1.22 -5.72
CA ALA A 113 5.74 -0.57 -5.45
C ALA A 113 5.75 0.92 -5.83
N ILE A 114 6.80 1.65 -5.45
CA ILE A 114 6.98 3.05 -5.85
C ILE A 114 7.09 3.17 -7.37
N GLY A 115 7.87 2.31 -8.01
CA GLY A 115 8.04 2.33 -9.46
C GLY A 115 6.75 2.05 -10.23
N LEU A 116 5.90 1.16 -9.72
CA LEU A 116 4.57 0.90 -10.28
C LEU A 116 3.62 2.07 -10.09
N ALA A 117 3.63 2.69 -8.89
CA ALA A 117 2.77 3.83 -8.59
C ALA A 117 3.14 5.08 -9.40
N VAL A 118 4.44 5.39 -9.51
CA VAL A 118 4.91 6.55 -10.32
C VAL A 118 4.62 6.39 -11.81
N ALA A 119 4.41 5.15 -12.28
CA ALA A 119 4.07 4.87 -13.66
C ALA A 119 2.55 4.67 -13.88
N ASP A 120 1.72 4.95 -12.86
CA ASP A 120 0.26 4.81 -12.88
C ASP A 120 -0.24 3.43 -13.35
N VAL A 121 0.62 2.41 -13.24
CA VAL A 121 0.35 1.06 -13.75
C VAL A 121 -0.88 0.43 -13.07
N PRO A 122 -1.06 0.53 -11.73
CA PRO A 122 -2.24 -0.02 -11.08
C PRO A 122 -3.55 0.61 -11.56
N LEU A 123 -3.57 1.94 -11.74
CA LEU A 123 -4.74 2.67 -12.24
C LEU A 123 -5.05 2.28 -13.68
N GLN A 124 -4.06 2.38 -14.58
CA GLN A 124 -4.21 2.00 -15.99
C GLN A 124 -4.69 0.55 -16.13
N ALA A 125 -4.07 -0.39 -15.41
CA ALA A 125 -4.46 -1.80 -15.47
C ALA A 125 -5.90 -2.03 -15.01
N ARG A 126 -6.36 -1.33 -13.96
CA ARG A 126 -7.72 -1.47 -13.43
C ARG A 126 -8.77 -0.82 -14.35
N VAL A 127 -8.43 0.33 -14.95
CA VAL A 127 -9.26 0.99 -15.97
C VAL A 127 -9.39 0.10 -17.21
N GLN A 128 -8.28 -0.35 -17.79
CA GLN A 128 -8.28 -1.23 -18.95
C GLN A 128 -9.07 -2.52 -18.69
N ALA A 129 -8.92 -3.13 -17.50
CA ALA A 129 -9.67 -4.33 -17.13
C ALA A 129 -11.18 -4.09 -16.94
N SER A 130 -11.62 -2.84 -16.78
CA SER A 130 -13.02 -2.46 -16.59
C SER A 130 -13.61 -1.69 -17.78
N ALA A 131 -12.81 -1.40 -18.81
CA ALA A 131 -13.16 -0.44 -19.87
C ALA A 131 -14.41 -0.88 -20.64
N ASP A 132 -14.48 -2.15 -21.06
CA ASP A 132 -15.62 -2.67 -21.83
C ASP A 132 -16.93 -2.58 -21.03
N ASP A 133 -16.90 -2.93 -19.74
CA ASP A 133 -18.08 -2.89 -18.87
C ASP A 133 -18.54 -1.44 -18.63
N LEU A 134 -17.61 -0.52 -18.43
CA LEU A 134 -17.90 0.90 -18.22
C LEU A 134 -18.44 1.57 -19.49
N VAL A 135 -17.85 1.29 -20.66
CA VAL A 135 -18.34 1.80 -21.95
C VAL A 135 -19.74 1.27 -22.25
N ALA A 136 -19.98 -0.02 -22.00
CA ALA A 136 -21.31 -0.61 -22.16
C ALA A 136 -22.35 0.07 -21.25
N LEU A 137 -21.97 0.38 -20.00
CA LEU A 137 -22.82 1.12 -19.08
C LEU A 137 -23.09 2.56 -19.58
N GLY A 138 -22.05 3.26 -20.02
CA GLY A 138 -22.18 4.59 -20.62
C GLY A 138 -23.14 4.61 -21.82
N ALA A 139 -23.06 3.61 -22.70
CA ALA A 139 -23.93 3.50 -23.87
C ALA A 139 -25.42 3.23 -23.54
N THR A 140 -25.72 2.75 -22.33
CA THR A 140 -27.11 2.57 -21.84
C THR A 140 -27.66 3.80 -21.12
N THR A 141 -26.81 4.78 -20.85
CA THR A 141 -27.18 6.03 -20.20
C THR A 141 -27.53 7.07 -21.26
N ASN A 142 -28.72 7.67 -21.16
CA ASN A 142 -29.11 8.74 -22.08
C ASN A 142 -28.46 10.07 -21.66
N ASP A 143 -28.09 10.89 -22.64
CA ASP A 143 -27.75 12.30 -22.45
C ASP A 143 -28.82 12.96 -21.59
N SER A 144 -28.41 13.74 -20.57
CA SER A 144 -29.23 14.57 -19.68
C SER A 144 -29.78 13.97 -18.38
N THR A 145 -29.50 12.71 -18.01
CA THR A 145 -29.88 12.20 -16.68
C THR A 145 -28.71 11.54 -15.95
N SER A 146 -28.39 12.05 -14.75
CA SER A 146 -27.52 11.34 -13.80
C SER A 146 -28.27 10.10 -13.28
N ILE A 147 -27.73 8.91 -13.52
CA ILE A 147 -28.27 7.65 -13.02
C ILE A 147 -27.57 7.32 -11.70
N PRO A 148 -28.27 7.33 -10.56
CA PRO A 148 -27.70 6.86 -9.30
C PRO A 148 -27.59 5.33 -9.33
N LEU A 149 -26.40 4.83 -9.03
CA LEU A 149 -26.09 3.40 -8.96
C LEU A 149 -25.91 2.91 -7.51
N GLY A 150 -25.68 3.83 -6.56
CA GLY A 150 -25.70 3.51 -5.13
C GLY A 150 -24.65 2.48 -4.70
N GLY A 151 -23.48 2.47 -5.33
CA GLY A 151 -22.40 1.53 -5.06
C GLY A 151 -22.47 0.23 -5.87
N GLU A 152 -23.32 0.17 -6.91
CA GLU A 152 -23.35 -0.99 -7.81
C GLU A 152 -22.00 -1.17 -8.49
N ARG A 153 -21.57 -2.44 -8.61
CA ARG A 153 -20.27 -2.77 -9.16
C ARG A 153 -20.34 -2.94 -10.68
N THR A 154 -19.50 -2.18 -11.38
CA THR A 154 -19.28 -2.29 -12.83
C THR A 154 -17.80 -2.55 -13.07
N GLY A 155 -17.47 -3.71 -13.65
CA GLY A 155 -16.09 -4.20 -13.73
C GLY A 155 -15.43 -4.31 -12.35
N LEU A 156 -14.31 -3.60 -12.18
CA LEU A 156 -13.57 -3.53 -10.91
C LEU A 156 -13.91 -2.32 -10.05
N TYR A 157 -14.87 -1.47 -10.45
CA TYR A 157 -15.25 -0.27 -9.70
C TYR A 157 -16.65 -0.40 -9.10
N SER A 158 -16.84 0.10 -7.89
CA SER A 158 -18.17 0.40 -7.34
C SER A 158 -18.51 1.83 -7.72
N LEU A 159 -19.68 2.06 -8.31
CA LEU A 159 -20.08 3.35 -8.85
C LEU A 159 -21.21 3.95 -8.02
N ASN A 160 -21.08 5.23 -7.67
CA ASN A 160 -22.14 6.00 -7.04
C ASN A 160 -23.17 6.48 -8.08
N SER A 161 -22.67 6.99 -9.20
CA SER A 161 -23.49 7.56 -10.26
C SER A 161 -22.79 7.50 -11.61
N VAL A 162 -23.59 7.56 -12.68
CA VAL A 162 -23.11 7.81 -14.04
C VAL A 162 -23.86 9.00 -14.62
N THR A 163 -23.12 9.94 -15.21
CA THR A 163 -23.68 11.13 -15.85
C THR A 163 -23.04 11.31 -17.21
N VAL A 164 -23.81 11.77 -18.20
CA VAL A 164 -23.28 12.17 -19.51
C VAL A 164 -23.46 13.68 -19.66
N ALA A 165 -22.37 14.39 -19.94
CA ALA A 165 -22.35 15.83 -20.15
C ALA A 165 -21.43 16.18 -21.32
N GLU A 166 -22.00 16.80 -22.35
CA GLU A 166 -21.29 17.23 -23.56
C GLU A 166 -20.40 16.11 -24.14
N GLU A 167 -21.00 14.94 -24.39
CA GLU A 167 -20.34 13.76 -24.98
C GLU A 167 -19.27 13.07 -24.09
N VAL A 168 -19.01 13.61 -22.89
CA VAL A 168 -18.16 12.98 -21.88
C VAL A 168 -19.03 12.17 -20.91
N VAL A 169 -18.65 10.91 -20.70
CA VAL A 169 -19.31 10.04 -19.71
C VAL A 169 -18.52 10.06 -18.41
N HIS A 170 -19.13 10.53 -17.33
CA HIS A 170 -18.56 10.56 -15.98
C HIS A 170 -19.09 9.40 -15.15
N PHE A 171 -18.18 8.60 -14.62
CA PHE A 171 -18.42 7.55 -13.66
C PHE A 171 -17.92 8.01 -12.29
N GLU A 172 -18.84 8.31 -11.37
CA GLU A 172 -18.48 8.63 -9.98
C GLU A 172 -18.16 7.33 -9.24
N VAL A 173 -16.94 7.20 -8.73
CA VAL A 173 -16.49 5.98 -8.06
C VAL A 173 -16.74 6.10 -6.56
N GLU A 174 -17.32 5.07 -5.97
CA GLU A 174 -17.59 5.04 -4.53
C GLU A 174 -16.29 5.11 -3.73
N GLY A 175 -16.21 6.08 -2.82
CA GLY A 175 -15.04 6.29 -1.96
C GLY A 175 -13.82 6.90 -2.68
N ALA A 176 -13.94 7.26 -3.96
CA ALA A 176 -12.90 7.99 -4.67
C ALA A 176 -12.87 9.46 -4.26
N GLY A 177 -11.66 10.01 -4.20
CA GLY A 177 -11.41 11.38 -3.80
C GLY A 177 -11.22 11.54 -2.29
N LEU A 178 -10.26 12.39 -1.92
CA LEU A 178 -9.90 12.62 -0.51
C LEU A 178 -10.97 13.43 0.23
N PHE A 179 -11.39 14.55 -0.37
CA PHE A 179 -12.33 15.51 0.25
C PHE A 179 -13.55 15.82 -0.63
N TYR A 180 -13.46 15.52 -1.91
CA TYR A 180 -14.45 15.85 -2.92
C TYR A 180 -14.71 14.61 -3.78
N PRO A 181 -15.90 14.49 -4.38
CA PRO A 181 -16.20 13.42 -5.32
C PRO A 181 -15.18 13.37 -6.44
N ALA A 182 -14.80 12.15 -6.79
CA ALA A 182 -13.90 11.88 -7.90
C ALA A 182 -14.32 10.61 -8.63
N GLY A 183 -13.76 10.41 -9.81
CA GLY A 183 -14.10 9.26 -10.62
C GLY A 183 -13.35 9.18 -11.92
N LEU A 184 -13.92 8.41 -12.85
CA LEU A 184 -13.39 8.23 -14.19
C LEU A 184 -14.26 8.97 -15.20
N ALA A 185 -13.65 9.49 -16.25
CA ALA A 185 -14.32 10.05 -17.40
C ALA A 185 -13.86 9.32 -18.66
N HIS A 186 -14.79 9.08 -19.57
CA HIS A 186 -14.51 8.55 -20.89
C HIS A 186 -14.91 9.60 -21.94
N SER A 187 -13.96 9.98 -22.79
CA SER A 187 -14.18 10.93 -23.87
C SER A 187 -13.37 10.54 -25.12
N PRO A 188 -14.02 10.40 -26.29
CA PRO A 188 -13.30 10.17 -27.54
C PRO A 188 -12.53 11.41 -28.01
N GLU A 189 -12.85 12.59 -27.46
CA GLU A 189 -12.12 13.82 -27.70
C GLU A 189 -11.14 14.13 -26.57
N GLU A 190 -10.04 14.80 -26.90
CA GLU A 190 -9.03 15.22 -25.93
C GLU A 190 -9.60 16.27 -24.96
N ILE A 191 -9.54 16.00 -23.65
CA ILE A 191 -9.99 16.92 -22.61
C ILE A 191 -8.78 17.71 -22.08
N PRO A 192 -8.84 19.06 -22.01
CA PRO A 192 -7.78 19.85 -21.40
C PRO A 192 -7.54 19.46 -19.92
N GLU A 193 -6.29 19.10 -19.61
CA GLU A 193 -5.88 18.67 -18.28
C GLU A 193 -5.55 19.84 -17.34
N GLY A 194 -5.77 19.65 -16.05
CA GLY A 194 -5.35 20.63 -15.01
C GLY A 194 -6.12 21.96 -15.03
N VAL A 195 -7.18 22.08 -15.82
CA VAL A 195 -8.00 23.29 -15.94
C VAL A 195 -9.49 22.98 -15.87
N PHE A 196 -10.29 23.97 -15.48
CA PHE A 196 -11.75 23.86 -15.54
C PHE A 196 -12.21 23.95 -17.00
N VAL A 197 -12.89 22.91 -17.46
CA VAL A 197 -13.45 22.85 -18.80
C VAL A 197 -14.86 23.48 -18.78
N PRO A 198 -15.15 24.48 -19.65
CA PRO A 198 -16.49 25.05 -19.77
C PRO A 198 -17.53 23.93 -20.02
N GLY A 199 -18.70 24.02 -19.40
CA GLY A 199 -19.77 23.01 -19.56
C GLY A 199 -19.65 21.76 -18.68
N GLN A 200 -18.47 21.51 -18.11
CA GLN A 200 -18.17 20.30 -17.34
C GLN A 200 -18.24 20.48 -15.80
N GLY A 201 -18.70 21.65 -15.34
CA GLY A 201 -18.76 22.00 -13.92
C GLY A 201 -17.40 22.34 -13.31
N ALA A 202 -17.29 22.25 -11.98
CA ALA A 202 -16.06 22.50 -11.25
C ALA A 202 -15.15 21.25 -11.22
N ARG A 203 -14.98 20.60 -12.37
CA ARG A 203 -14.15 19.40 -12.51
C ARG A 203 -12.83 19.72 -13.18
N VAL A 204 -11.77 19.09 -12.68
CA VAL A 204 -10.44 19.08 -13.29
C VAL A 204 -10.12 17.64 -13.71
N TYR A 205 -9.49 17.50 -14.87
CA TYR A 205 -9.16 16.21 -15.49
C TYR A 205 -7.66 15.95 -15.50
N GLU A 206 -7.31 14.67 -15.41
CA GLU A 206 -5.95 14.13 -15.58
C GLU A 206 -6.04 12.90 -16.48
N HIS A 207 -5.18 12.83 -17.50
CA HIS A 207 -5.20 11.72 -18.46
C HIS A 207 -4.67 10.43 -17.84
N VAL A 208 -5.31 9.30 -18.17
CA VAL A 208 -4.89 7.97 -17.68
C VAL A 208 -4.24 7.18 -18.80
N ASP A 209 -5.04 6.82 -19.81
CA ASP A 209 -4.63 6.06 -20.98
C ASP A 209 -5.77 6.06 -22.02
N GLY A 210 -5.44 6.17 -23.30
CA GLY A 210 -6.43 6.23 -24.38
C GLY A 210 -7.48 7.33 -24.16
N ASP A 211 -8.76 6.94 -24.16
CA ASP A 211 -9.91 7.84 -24.02
C ASP A 211 -10.34 8.05 -22.55
N TRP A 212 -9.51 7.60 -21.60
CA TRP A 212 -9.81 7.62 -20.16
C TRP A 212 -9.09 8.73 -19.41
N TYR A 213 -9.84 9.38 -18.52
CA TYR A 213 -9.40 10.44 -17.63
C TYR A 213 -9.85 10.18 -16.20
N VAL A 214 -9.09 10.65 -15.22
CA VAL A 214 -9.56 10.85 -13.84
C VAL A 214 -10.16 12.25 -13.76
N TRP A 215 -11.27 12.41 -13.04
CA TRP A 215 -11.81 13.72 -12.71
C TRP A 215 -11.96 13.90 -11.21
N VAL A 216 -11.78 15.15 -10.75
CA VAL A 216 -11.96 15.56 -9.35
C VAL A 216 -12.79 16.84 -9.31
N GLU A 217 -13.83 16.85 -8.50
CA GLU A 217 -14.64 18.04 -8.23
C GLU A 217 -13.94 18.98 -7.22
N HIS A 218 -14.02 20.30 -7.43
CA HIS A 218 -13.41 21.34 -6.59
C HIS A 218 -14.43 22.37 -6.08
#